data_AF-A0A925UBT7-F1
#
_entry.id   AF-A0A925UBT7-F1
#
_cell.length_a   1.000
_cell.length_b   1.000
_cell.length_c   1.000
_cell.angle_alpha   90.00
_cell.angle_beta   90.00
_cell.angle_gamma   90.00
#
_symmetry.space_group_name_H-M   'P 1'
#
loop_
_entity.id
_entity.type
_entity.pdbx_description
1 polymer ?
#
loop_
_entity_poly.entity_id
_entity_poly.type
_entity_poly.pdbx_seq_one_letter_code
_entity_poly.pdbx_strand_id
1 'polypeptide(L)'
;MHDFWPASGHPHLEITSRGWLRPTDAWLRPMLALPELALVEASCAGETRLHAALVDSPSRSVTQSELDAIEDDDARGNHAMFLAFRDALLAAGTLEAYYLALMRSGQVTVPPVFIERIVKAIVRNLLDANGDAFEARAGEMLFRPQRLTLAEGRMLAADLATIDLLNETGGFGDIGRLLVQGKAPMAALQMSVLT
;
A
#
# COMPACT_ATOMS: atom_id res chain seq x y z
N MET A 1 18.87 3.13 -15.19
CA MET A 1 17.52 2.80 -15.73
C MET A 1 16.52 3.47 -14.80
N HIS A 2 15.57 4.25 -15.32
CA HIS A 2 14.58 4.92 -14.47
C HIS A 2 13.60 3.85 -13.97
N ASP A 3 13.42 3.74 -12.65
CA ASP A 3 12.41 2.85 -12.11
C ASP A 3 11.02 3.42 -12.41
N PHE A 4 10.17 2.67 -13.12
CA PHE A 4 8.84 3.13 -13.50
C PHE A 4 7.86 3.17 -12.32
N TRP A 5 8.16 2.47 -11.20
CA TRP A 5 7.44 2.62 -9.94
C TRP A 5 8.38 2.80 -8.75
N PRO A 6 8.97 4.01 -8.56
CA PRO A 6 9.88 4.27 -7.44
C PRO A 6 9.22 3.99 -6.08
N ALA A 7 7.92 4.25 -5.97
CA ALA A 7 7.13 3.99 -4.77
C ALA A 7 6.91 2.50 -4.45
N SER A 8 7.36 1.57 -5.30
CA SER A 8 7.42 0.14 -4.96
C SER A 8 8.51 -0.17 -3.93
N GLY A 9 9.53 0.69 -3.85
CA GLY A 9 10.73 0.45 -3.05
C GLY A 9 11.56 -0.74 -3.54
N HIS A 10 11.31 -1.27 -4.75
CA HIS A 10 12.00 -2.45 -5.29
C HIS A 10 13.53 -2.35 -5.23
N PRO A 11 14.18 -1.19 -5.50
CA PRO A 11 15.63 -1.05 -5.35
C PRO A 11 16.17 -1.23 -3.92
N HIS A 12 15.30 -1.18 -2.91
CA HIS A 12 15.65 -1.39 -1.50
C HIS A 12 15.43 -2.84 -1.04
N LEU A 13 15.08 -3.76 -1.94
CA LEU A 13 14.89 -5.17 -1.63
C LEU A 13 16.09 -5.99 -2.11
N GLU A 14 16.32 -7.12 -1.45
CA GLU A 14 17.35 -8.08 -1.86
C GLU A 14 16.70 -9.23 -2.63
N ILE A 15 17.21 -9.53 -3.83
CA ILE A 15 16.74 -10.68 -4.62
C ILE A 15 17.48 -11.94 -4.13
N THR A 16 16.71 -12.91 -3.67
CA THR A 16 17.21 -14.23 -3.25
C THR A 16 17.60 -15.10 -4.45
N SER A 17 18.29 -16.21 -4.22
CA SER A 17 18.64 -17.19 -5.28
C SER A 17 17.45 -17.78 -6.03
N ARG A 18 16.24 -17.70 -5.43
CA ARG A 18 14.97 -18.13 -6.05
C ARG A 18 14.30 -17.02 -6.88
N GLY A 19 14.87 -15.81 -6.89
CA GLY A 19 14.27 -14.63 -7.53
C GLY A 19 13.22 -13.92 -6.67
N TRP A 20 13.04 -14.33 -5.41
CA TRP A 20 12.08 -13.74 -4.47
C TRP A 20 12.70 -12.57 -3.70
N LEU A 21 11.85 -11.67 -3.20
CA LEU A 21 12.24 -10.40 -2.59
C LEU A 21 12.35 -10.54 -1.08
N ARG A 22 13.56 -10.35 -0.55
CA ARG A 22 13.82 -10.24 0.89
C ARG A 22 13.68 -8.77 1.34
N PRO A 23 12.89 -8.50 2.40
CA PRO A 23 12.76 -7.15 2.95
C PRO A 23 14.07 -6.70 3.61
N THR A 24 14.38 -5.40 3.50
CA THR A 24 15.50 -4.77 4.19
C THR A 24 14.99 -3.60 5.05
N ASP A 25 15.85 -3.11 5.93
CA ASP A 25 15.58 -1.89 6.69
C ASP A 25 15.29 -0.69 5.79
N ALA A 26 15.97 -0.57 4.64
CA ALA A 26 15.72 0.52 3.69
C ALA A 26 14.32 0.44 3.08
N TRP A 27 13.77 -0.76 2.89
CA TRP A 27 12.41 -0.95 2.38
C TRP A 27 11.33 -0.77 3.47
N LEU A 28 11.63 -1.13 4.72
CA LEU A 28 10.72 -0.98 5.86
C LEU A 28 10.60 0.47 6.33
N ARG A 29 11.70 1.22 6.33
CA ARG A 29 11.78 2.58 6.90
C ARG A 29 10.69 3.55 6.39
N PRO A 30 10.34 3.60 5.09
CA PRO A 30 9.28 4.48 4.60
C PRO A 30 7.88 4.12 5.10
N MET A 31 7.66 2.97 5.75
CA MET A 31 6.38 2.65 6.38
C MET A 31 6.20 3.41 7.70
N LEU A 32 7.30 3.73 8.40
CA LEU A 32 7.25 4.52 9.64
C LEU A 32 6.82 5.97 9.40
N ALA A 33 6.88 6.44 8.15
CA ALA A 33 6.39 7.75 7.74
C ALA A 33 4.90 7.74 7.33
N LEU A 34 4.21 6.59 7.44
CA LEU A 34 2.76 6.55 7.22
C LEU A 34 2.05 7.44 8.24
N PRO A 35 0.95 8.14 7.87
CA PRO A 35 0.24 9.04 8.78
C PRO A 35 -0.14 8.41 10.12
N GLU A 36 -0.43 7.11 10.12
CA GLU A 36 -0.82 6.33 11.29
C GLU A 36 0.34 6.05 12.27
N LEU A 37 1.59 6.21 11.82
CA LEU A 37 2.83 5.97 12.60
C LEU A 37 3.70 7.23 12.74
N ALA A 38 3.39 8.28 11.98
CA ALA A 38 4.12 9.53 12.00
C ALA A 38 3.87 10.27 13.32
N LEU A 39 4.95 10.77 13.92
CA LEU A 39 4.85 11.56 15.15
C LEU A 39 4.04 12.84 14.90
N VAL A 40 3.24 13.21 15.89
CA VAL A 40 2.49 14.47 15.97
C VAL A 40 3.02 15.32 17.12
N GLU A 41 2.61 16.59 17.19
CA GLU A 41 3.04 17.50 18.27
C GLU A 41 2.65 16.98 19.67
N ALA A 42 1.55 16.23 19.77
CA ALA A 42 1.07 15.62 21.00
C ALA A 42 1.75 14.27 21.34
N SER A 43 2.64 13.75 20.49
CA SER A 43 3.28 12.44 20.70
C SER A 43 4.10 12.43 21.99
N CYS A 44 3.91 11.39 22.79
CA CYS A 44 4.58 11.28 24.08
C CYS A 44 6.08 10.92 23.94
N ALA A 45 6.83 11.02 25.05
CA ALA A 45 8.26 10.71 25.06
C ALA A 45 8.58 9.23 24.80
N GLY A 46 7.66 8.31 25.14
CA GLY A 46 7.80 6.89 24.85
C GLY A 46 7.68 6.60 23.36
N GLU A 47 6.64 7.15 22.72
CA GLU A 47 6.40 7.06 21.28
C GLU A 47 7.54 7.66 20.47
N THR A 48 7.97 8.88 20.78
CA THR A 48 9.08 9.55 20.10
C THR A 48 10.37 8.71 20.15
N ARG A 49 10.65 8.10 21.31
CA ARG A 49 11.83 7.26 21.50
C ARG A 49 11.74 5.96 20.70
N LEU A 50 10.59 5.28 20.74
CA LEU A 50 10.37 4.06 19.98
C LEU A 50 10.45 4.34 18.48
N HIS A 51 9.77 5.39 18.02
CA HIS A 51 9.78 5.80 16.62
C HIS A 51 11.21 6.11 16.13
N ALA A 52 11.99 6.89 16.89
CA ALA A 52 13.38 7.17 16.54
C ALA A 52 14.24 5.90 16.46
N ALA A 53 14.09 4.98 17.42
CA ALA A 53 14.81 3.70 17.41
C ALA A 53 14.43 2.81 16.22
N LEU A 54 13.15 2.80 15.85
CA LEU A 54 12.65 2.08 14.67
C LEU A 54 13.08 2.74 13.36
N VAL A 55 13.12 4.07 13.30
CA VAL A 55 13.64 4.76 12.11
C VAL A 55 15.10 4.41 11.90
N ASP A 56 15.91 4.38 12.96
CA ASP A 56 17.32 4.00 12.86
C ASP A 56 17.50 2.53 12.43
N SER A 57 16.80 1.61 13.10
CA SER A 57 16.91 0.17 12.89
C SER A 57 15.52 -0.50 12.73
N PRO A 58 14.86 -0.41 11.56
CA PRO A 58 13.47 -0.88 11.37
C PRO A 58 13.20 -2.34 11.74
N SER A 59 14.12 -3.26 11.46
CA SER A 59 14.00 -4.69 11.78
C SER A 59 14.29 -5.04 13.25
N ARG A 60 14.62 -4.06 14.10
CA ARG A 60 14.96 -4.32 15.50
C ARG A 60 13.76 -4.90 16.27
N SER A 61 14.05 -5.83 17.17
CA SER A 61 13.06 -6.38 18.11
C SER A 61 12.60 -5.32 19.11
N VAL A 62 11.28 -5.17 19.29
CA VAL A 62 10.69 -4.23 20.24
C VAL A 62 10.06 -5.02 21.38
N THR A 63 10.34 -4.64 22.63
CA THR A 63 9.75 -5.30 23.79
C THR A 63 8.35 -4.75 24.09
N GLN A 64 7.53 -5.54 24.80
CA GLN A 64 6.22 -5.07 25.26
C GLN A 64 6.34 -3.82 26.14
N SER A 65 7.39 -3.71 26.96
CA SER A 65 7.62 -2.53 27.80
C SER A 65 7.93 -1.26 27.00
N GLU A 66 8.53 -1.38 25.81
CA GLU A 66 8.73 -0.23 24.91
C GLU A 66 7.40 0.22 24.30
N LEU A 67 6.50 -0.71 23.95
CA LEU A 67 5.15 -0.40 23.49
C LEU A 67 4.28 0.21 24.60
N ASP A 68 4.32 -0.35 25.80
CA ASP A 68 3.53 0.13 26.94
C ASP A 68 3.95 1.52 27.42
N ALA A 69 5.12 2.00 26.99
CA ALA A 69 5.57 3.37 27.22
C ALA A 69 4.87 4.41 26.33
N ILE A 70 4.13 4.00 25.29
CA ILE A 70 3.30 4.89 24.48
C ILE A 70 2.01 5.19 25.25
N GLU A 71 1.81 6.44 25.66
CA GLU A 71 0.67 6.82 26.49
C GLU A 71 -0.67 6.79 25.74
N ASP A 72 -0.67 7.17 24.47
CA ASP A 72 -1.87 7.18 23.62
C ASP A 72 -2.21 5.76 23.11
N ASP A 73 -3.42 5.30 23.41
CA ASP A 73 -3.86 3.93 23.11
C ASP A 73 -3.99 3.67 21.59
N ASP A 74 -4.39 4.68 20.81
CA ASP A 74 -4.52 4.56 19.35
C ASP A 74 -3.13 4.48 18.69
N ALA A 75 -2.21 5.36 19.09
CA ALA A 75 -0.81 5.31 18.64
C ALA A 75 -0.15 3.99 19.03
N ARG A 76 -0.38 3.50 20.26
CA ARG A 76 0.13 2.19 20.71
C ARG A 76 -0.44 1.07 19.85
N GLY A 77 -1.73 1.11 19.54
CA GLY A 77 -2.41 0.15 18.66
C GLY A 77 -1.81 0.13 17.25
N ASN A 78 -1.58 1.31 16.66
CA ASN A 78 -0.96 1.44 15.34
C ASN A 78 0.46 0.87 15.31
N HIS A 79 1.27 1.21 16.31
CA HIS A 79 2.61 0.63 16.46
C HIS A 79 2.55 -0.89 16.63
N ALA A 80 1.70 -1.42 17.51
CA ALA A 80 1.56 -2.86 17.71
C ALA A 80 1.18 -3.59 16.40
N MET A 81 0.26 -3.02 15.62
CA MET A 81 -0.17 -3.57 14.34
C MET A 81 0.96 -3.59 13.30
N PHE A 82 1.73 -2.50 13.20
CA PHE A 82 2.90 -2.42 12.33
C PHE A 82 3.98 -3.44 12.74
N LEU A 83 4.28 -3.55 14.04
CA LEU A 83 5.30 -4.48 14.53
C LEU A 83 4.89 -5.93 14.29
N ALA A 84 3.62 -6.28 14.54
CA ALA A 84 3.09 -7.61 14.24
C ALA A 84 3.20 -7.98 12.75
N PHE A 85 2.85 -7.03 11.87
CA PHE A 85 3.03 -7.17 10.42
C PHE A 85 4.51 -7.39 10.06
N ARG A 86 5.39 -6.50 10.53
CA ARG A 86 6.82 -6.51 10.23
C ARG A 86 7.47 -7.80 10.72
N ASP A 87 7.18 -8.24 11.94
CA ASP A 87 7.79 -9.41 12.55
C ASP A 87 7.36 -10.68 11.81
N ALA A 88 6.08 -10.78 11.43
CA ALA A 88 5.60 -11.88 10.60
C ALA A 88 6.21 -11.88 9.20
N LEU A 89 6.42 -10.69 8.60
CA LEU A 89 7.09 -10.54 7.31
C LEU A 89 8.56 -10.99 7.38
N LEU A 90 9.30 -10.54 8.41
CA LEU A 90 10.68 -10.92 8.63
C LEU A 90 10.81 -12.43 8.90
N ALA A 91 9.88 -13.02 9.67
CA ALA A 91 9.84 -14.45 9.92
C ALA A 91 9.58 -15.27 8.65
N ALA A 92 8.76 -14.76 7.72
CA ALA A 92 8.55 -15.38 6.41
C ALA A 92 9.76 -15.26 5.47
N GLY A 93 10.65 -14.30 5.73
CA GLY A 93 11.93 -14.11 5.04
C GLY A 93 11.86 -13.51 3.63
N THR A 94 10.69 -13.53 2.98
CA THR A 94 10.45 -12.91 1.67
C THR A 94 9.03 -12.36 1.57
N LEU A 95 8.84 -11.34 0.72
CA LEU A 95 7.55 -10.73 0.45
C LEU A 95 6.55 -11.76 -0.10
N GLU A 96 7.00 -12.61 -1.02
CA GLU A 96 6.19 -13.65 -1.66
C GLU A 96 5.77 -14.74 -0.67
N ALA A 97 6.69 -15.21 0.19
CA ALA A 97 6.35 -16.20 1.22
C ALA A 97 5.29 -15.66 2.19
N TYR A 98 5.46 -14.41 2.64
CA TYR A 98 4.50 -13.76 3.51
C TYR A 98 3.14 -13.59 2.84
N TYR A 99 3.11 -13.07 1.61
CA TYR A 99 1.88 -12.89 0.84
C TYR A 99 1.13 -14.22 0.65
N LEU A 100 1.85 -15.28 0.27
CA LEU A 100 1.25 -16.61 0.11
C LEU A 100 0.71 -17.16 1.42
N ALA A 101 1.43 -16.98 2.54
CA ALA A 101 0.96 -17.41 3.86
C ALA A 101 -0.31 -16.64 4.28
N LEU A 102 -0.34 -15.33 4.08
CA LEU A 102 -1.47 -14.46 4.38
C LEU A 102 -2.71 -14.85 3.55
N MET A 103 -2.57 -15.09 2.25
CA MET A 103 -3.72 -15.44 1.41
C MET A 103 -4.22 -16.87 1.67
N ARG A 104 -3.33 -17.79 2.06
CA ARG A 104 -3.68 -19.19 2.38
C ARG A 104 -4.24 -19.38 3.78
N SER A 105 -4.07 -18.42 4.69
CA SER A 105 -4.64 -18.50 6.04
C SER A 105 -6.17 -18.43 6.03
N GLY A 106 -6.77 -17.89 4.96
CA GLY A 106 -8.21 -17.60 4.89
C GLY A 106 -8.66 -16.41 5.75
N GLN A 107 -7.72 -15.74 6.43
CA GLN A 107 -7.99 -14.59 7.29
C GLN A 107 -6.94 -13.51 7.04
N VAL A 108 -7.38 -12.39 6.48
CA VAL A 108 -6.54 -11.21 6.26
C VAL A 108 -6.75 -10.25 7.42
N THR A 109 -5.82 -10.26 8.38
CA THR A 109 -5.86 -9.43 9.60
C THR A 109 -4.94 -8.21 9.53
N VAL A 110 -4.36 -7.95 8.36
CA VAL A 110 -3.33 -6.94 8.14
C VAL A 110 -3.96 -5.77 7.39
N PRO A 111 -3.64 -4.50 7.76
CA PRO A 111 -4.11 -3.34 7.02
C PRO A 111 -3.83 -3.42 5.51
N PRO A 112 -4.79 -3.03 4.66
CA PRO A 112 -4.64 -3.07 3.20
C PRO A 112 -3.40 -2.34 2.68
N VAL A 113 -2.99 -1.24 3.31
CA VAL A 113 -1.81 -0.44 2.90
C VAL A 113 -0.50 -1.25 2.90
N PHE A 114 -0.35 -2.21 3.83
CA PHE A 114 0.84 -3.07 3.86
C PHE A 114 0.79 -4.13 2.75
N ILE A 115 -0.40 -4.67 2.49
CA ILE A 115 -0.63 -5.64 1.41
C ILE A 115 -0.36 -4.98 0.06
N GLU A 116 -0.88 -3.76 -0.16
CA GLU A 116 -0.61 -2.97 -1.36
C GLU A 116 0.89 -2.82 -1.61
N ARG A 117 1.66 -2.40 -0.59
CA ARG A 117 3.12 -2.23 -0.70
C ARG A 117 3.83 -3.53 -1.08
N ILE A 118 3.43 -4.65 -0.49
CA ILE A 118 3.97 -5.97 -0.81
C ILE A 118 3.66 -6.37 -2.25
N VAL A 119 2.39 -6.29 -2.65
CA VAL A 119 1.96 -6.69 -3.99
C VAL A 119 2.62 -5.80 -5.04
N LYS A 120 2.68 -4.49 -4.81
CA LYS A 120 3.36 -3.55 -5.70
C LYS A 120 4.83 -3.90 -5.91
N ALA A 121 5.56 -4.26 -4.86
CA ALA A 121 6.96 -4.69 -4.97
C ALA A 121 7.11 -6.02 -5.72
N ILE A 122 6.24 -6.99 -5.45
CA ILE A 122 6.22 -8.29 -6.15
C ILE A 122 5.94 -8.10 -7.63
N VAL A 123 4.88 -7.36 -7.99
CA VAL A 123 4.52 -7.08 -9.40
C VAL A 123 5.63 -6.31 -10.09
N ARG A 124 6.26 -5.34 -9.41
CA ARG A 124 7.42 -4.64 -9.96
C ARG A 124 8.57 -5.57 -10.32
N ASN A 125 8.82 -6.59 -9.49
CA ASN A 125 9.86 -7.59 -9.72
C ASN A 125 9.53 -8.57 -10.86
N LEU A 126 8.23 -8.81 -11.11
CA LEU A 126 7.77 -9.67 -12.20
C LEU A 126 7.87 -9.00 -13.58
N LEU A 127 7.76 -7.67 -13.63
CA LEU A 127 7.77 -6.91 -14.87
C LEU A 127 9.19 -6.53 -15.29
N ASP A 128 9.48 -6.64 -16.59
CA ASP A 128 10.74 -6.17 -17.17
C ASP A 128 10.85 -4.64 -16.97
N ALA A 129 12.01 -4.19 -16.49
CA ALA A 129 12.32 -2.77 -16.35
C ALA A 129 12.31 -2.01 -17.70
N ASN A 130 12.46 -2.72 -18.83
CA ASN A 130 12.33 -2.19 -20.19
C ASN A 130 11.01 -2.59 -20.86
N GLY A 131 10.07 -3.12 -20.08
CA GLY A 131 8.78 -3.64 -20.56
C GLY A 131 7.85 -2.56 -21.08
N ASP A 132 6.73 -3.00 -21.66
CA ASP A 132 5.72 -2.13 -22.23
C ASP A 132 5.02 -1.30 -21.14
N ALA A 133 4.81 -0.01 -21.39
CA ALA A 133 4.05 0.87 -20.51
C ALA A 133 2.62 0.36 -20.28
N PHE A 134 2.03 -0.37 -21.24
CA PHE A 134 0.72 -1.00 -21.06
C PHE A 134 0.77 -2.18 -20.08
N GLU A 135 1.84 -2.97 -20.07
CA GLU A 135 2.03 -4.06 -19.09
C GLU A 135 2.19 -3.50 -17.68
N ALA A 136 2.98 -2.45 -17.52
CA ALA A 136 3.06 -1.72 -16.26
C ALA A 136 1.66 -1.25 -15.84
N ARG A 137 0.96 -0.51 -16.71
CA ARG A 137 -0.38 0.01 -16.38
C ARG A 137 -1.37 -1.09 -15.99
N ALA A 138 -1.35 -2.23 -16.68
CA ALA A 138 -2.19 -3.39 -16.35
C ALA A 138 -1.81 -3.98 -14.98
N GLY A 139 -0.51 -4.09 -14.68
CA GLY A 139 -0.01 -4.54 -13.38
C GLY A 139 -0.48 -3.70 -12.20
N GLU A 140 -0.75 -2.41 -12.40
CA GLU A 140 -1.28 -1.55 -11.34
C GLU A 140 -2.65 -2.00 -10.81
N MET A 141 -3.44 -2.71 -11.62
CA MET A 141 -4.74 -3.24 -11.20
C MET A 141 -4.63 -4.25 -10.05
N LEU A 142 -3.44 -4.85 -9.85
CA LEU A 142 -3.22 -5.85 -8.80
C LEU A 142 -3.01 -5.26 -7.41
N PHE A 143 -2.62 -3.99 -7.31
CA PHE A 143 -2.34 -3.34 -6.02
C PHE A 143 -3.15 -2.06 -5.78
N ARG A 144 -3.69 -1.42 -6.83
CA ARG A 144 -4.51 -0.21 -6.65
C ARG A 144 -5.87 -0.56 -6.04
N PRO A 145 -6.41 0.29 -5.15
CA PRO A 145 -7.75 0.12 -4.61
C PRO A 145 -8.80 0.02 -5.72
N GLN A 146 -9.70 -0.97 -5.59
CA GLN A 146 -10.81 -1.19 -6.51
C GLN A 146 -12.13 -0.87 -5.80
N ARG A 147 -13.05 -0.19 -6.49
CA ARG A 147 -14.44 -0.06 -6.08
C ARG A 147 -15.20 -1.29 -6.56
N LEU A 148 -15.80 -2.01 -5.60
CA LEU A 148 -16.61 -3.19 -5.85
C LEU A 148 -18.10 -2.85 -5.81
N THR A 149 -18.84 -3.26 -6.84
CA THR A 149 -20.29 -3.06 -6.93
C THR A 149 -20.96 -4.36 -7.38
N LEU A 150 -22.06 -4.73 -6.73
CA LEU A 150 -22.91 -5.83 -7.18
C LEU A 150 -23.91 -5.29 -8.22
N ALA A 151 -23.82 -5.76 -9.46
CA ALA A 151 -24.74 -5.40 -10.55
C ALA A 151 -25.28 -6.68 -11.20
N GLU A 152 -26.60 -6.86 -11.21
CA GLU A 152 -27.26 -8.03 -11.82
C GLU A 152 -26.69 -9.38 -11.35
N GLY A 153 -26.35 -9.50 -10.07
CA GLY A 153 -25.76 -10.72 -9.50
C GLY A 153 -24.29 -10.95 -9.86
N ARG A 154 -23.64 -10.03 -10.57
CA ARG A 154 -22.21 -10.06 -10.88
C ARG A 154 -21.45 -9.02 -10.06
N MET A 155 -20.27 -9.41 -9.58
CA MET A 155 -19.36 -8.46 -8.94
C MET A 155 -18.60 -7.70 -10.03
N LEU A 156 -18.71 -6.38 -10.01
CA LEU A 156 -17.93 -5.49 -10.85
C LEU A 156 -16.81 -4.88 -10.01
N ALA A 157 -15.62 -4.80 -10.58
CA ALA A 157 -14.47 -4.11 -10.00
C ALA A 157 -14.01 -3.00 -10.95
N ALA A 158 -13.76 -1.82 -10.39
CA ALA A 158 -13.21 -0.70 -11.15
C ALA A 158 -12.15 0.03 -10.33
N ASP A 159 -11.09 0.51 -10.99
CA ASP A 159 -10.02 1.26 -10.34
C ASP A 159 -10.59 2.51 -9.65
N LEU A 160 -10.39 2.61 -8.34
CA LEU A 160 -11.05 3.63 -7.52
C LEU A 160 -10.70 5.05 -7.99
N ALA A 161 -9.42 5.33 -8.20
CA ALA A 161 -8.97 6.66 -8.64
C ALA A 161 -9.49 7.01 -10.05
N THR A 162 -9.65 6.01 -10.92
CA THR A 162 -10.28 6.21 -12.23
C THR A 162 -11.76 6.59 -12.06
N ILE A 163 -12.50 5.88 -11.20
CA ILE A 163 -13.90 6.21 -10.91
C ILE A 163 -14.02 7.61 -10.30
N ASP A 164 -13.18 7.96 -9.33
CA ASP A 164 -13.25 9.24 -8.65
C ASP A 164 -12.93 10.39 -9.62
N LEU A 165 -11.92 10.25 -10.48
CA LEU A 165 -11.63 11.22 -11.55
C LEU A 165 -12.81 11.38 -12.51
N LEU A 166 -13.45 10.28 -12.90
CA LEU A 166 -14.62 10.31 -13.79
C LEU A 166 -15.81 10.99 -13.12
N ASN A 167 -16.02 10.78 -11.83
CA ASN A 167 -17.08 11.45 -11.06
C ASN A 167 -16.82 12.96 -10.94
N GLU A 168 -15.57 13.37 -10.71
CA GLU A 168 -15.18 14.78 -10.62
C GLU A 168 -15.27 15.54 -11.94
N THR A 169 -15.01 14.86 -13.06
CA THR A 169 -14.88 15.49 -14.38
C THR A 169 -16.00 15.13 -15.36
N GLY A 170 -16.91 14.24 -14.98
CA GLY A 170 -17.88 13.60 -15.89
C GLY A 170 -17.24 13.01 -17.16
N GLY A 171 -15.97 12.60 -17.09
CA GLY A 171 -15.22 11.99 -18.20
C GLY A 171 -14.58 12.95 -19.20
N PHE A 172 -14.67 14.27 -18.98
CA PHE A 172 -14.10 15.27 -19.90
C PHE A 172 -12.82 15.94 -19.37
N GLY A 173 -12.19 15.37 -18.34
CA GLY A 173 -10.96 15.92 -17.75
C GLY A 173 -11.14 17.37 -17.26
N ASP A 174 -10.16 18.23 -17.53
CA ASP A 174 -10.17 19.63 -17.07
C ASP A 174 -11.35 20.45 -17.61
N ILE A 175 -11.82 20.16 -18.83
CA ILE A 175 -13.02 20.81 -19.41
C ILE A 175 -14.26 20.43 -18.61
N GLY A 176 -14.38 19.16 -18.22
CA GLY A 176 -15.45 18.68 -17.37
C GLY A 176 -15.44 19.34 -15.99
N ARG A 177 -14.25 19.52 -15.41
CA ARG A 177 -14.08 20.23 -14.13
C ARG A 177 -14.56 21.69 -14.23
N LEU A 178 -14.28 22.38 -15.32
CA LEU A 178 -14.78 23.74 -15.59
C LEU A 178 -16.30 23.78 -15.76
N LEU A 179 -16.89 22.78 -16.42
CA LEU A 179 -18.35 22.66 -16.58
C LEU A 179 -19.06 22.44 -15.23
N VAL A 180 -18.49 21.60 -14.36
CA VAL A 180 -18.98 21.39 -12.99
C VAL A 180 -18.91 22.68 -12.18
N GLN A 181 -17.80 23.42 -12.25
CA GLN A 181 -17.67 24.73 -11.60
C GLN A 181 -18.70 25.75 -12.13
N GLY A 182 -18.99 25.70 -13.43
CA GLY A 182 -20.02 26.50 -14.10
C GLY A 182 -21.47 26.07 -13.83
N LYS A 183 -21.71 25.04 -13.00
CA LYS A 183 -23.03 24.42 -12.75
C LYS A 183 -23.75 23.95 -14.03
N ALA A 184 -22.99 23.58 -15.07
CA ALA A 184 -23.56 23.02 -16.27
C ALA A 184 -24.00 21.57 -16.02
N PRO A 185 -25.12 21.11 -16.63
CA PRO A 185 -25.56 19.73 -16.50
C PRO A 185 -24.55 18.77 -17.17
N MET A 186 -24.16 17.72 -16.44
CA MET A 186 -23.26 16.68 -16.93
C MET A 186 -24.04 15.41 -17.30
N ALA A 187 -23.67 14.78 -18.41
CA ALA A 187 -24.21 13.47 -18.77
C ALA A 187 -23.69 12.40 -17.80
N ALA A 188 -24.55 11.45 -17.43
CA ALA A 188 -24.13 10.30 -16.64
C ALA A 188 -23.18 9.43 -17.47
N LEU A 189 -21.98 9.18 -16.95
CA LEU A 189 -20.98 8.37 -17.64
C LEU A 189 -21.34 6.88 -17.51
N GLN A 190 -21.52 6.19 -18.63
CA GLN A 190 -21.63 4.73 -18.65
C GLN A 190 -20.26 4.13 -18.97
N MET A 191 -19.78 3.25 -18.09
CA MET A 191 -18.53 2.53 -18.29
C MET A 191 -18.79 1.18 -18.94
N SER A 192 -17.96 0.84 -19.94
CA SER A 192 -17.97 -0.50 -20.53
C SER A 192 -17.45 -1.52 -19.52
N VAL A 193 -18.25 -2.56 -19.27
CA VAL A 193 -17.81 -3.72 -18.48
C VAL A 193 -17.05 -4.64 -19.41
N LEU A 194 -15.79 -4.94 -19.07
CA LEU A 194 -15.02 -5.99 -19.74
C LEU A 194 -15.61 -7.34 -19.32
N THR A 195 -16.04 -8.13 -20.31
CA THR A 195 -16.62 -9.49 -20.12
C THR A 195 -15.64 -10.57 -20.53
#